data_AF-A0A965TTA5-F1
#
_entry.id   AF-A0A965TTA5-F1
#
_cell.length_a   1.000
_cell.length_b   1.000
_cell.length_c   1.000
_cell.angle_alpha   90.00
_cell.angle_beta   90.00
_cell.angle_gamma   90.00
#
_symmetry.space_group_name_H-M   'P 1'
#
loop_
_entity.id
_entity.type
_entity.pdbx_description
1 polymer ?
#
loop_
_entity_poly.entity_id
_entity_poly.type
_entity_poly.pdbx_seq_one_letter_code
_entity_poly.pdbx_strand_id
1 'polypeptide(L)' 'MKPVFTRTTGLTDKPFHYCPGCTHGIIHRLIAEVMVEMNILDTTIGVSPVGCT' A
#
# COMPACT_ATOMS: atom_id res chain seq x y z
N MET A 1 -8.99 17.35 -13.78
CA MET A 1 -8.89 17.19 -12.31
C MET A 1 -7.52 16.62 -11.99
N LYS A 2 -6.74 17.26 -11.10
CA LYS A 2 -5.45 16.72 -10.67
C LYS A 2 -5.73 15.58 -9.67
N PRO A 3 -5.09 14.40 -9.80
CA PRO A 3 -5.28 13.32 -8.84
C PRO A 3 -4.80 13.76 -7.44
N VAL A 4 -5.57 13.43 -6.41
CA VAL A 4 -5.23 13.74 -5.00
C VAL A 4 -4.05 12.89 -4.53
N PHE A 5 -3.98 11.64 -5.01
CA PHE A 5 -2.86 10.74 -4.79
C PHE A 5 -2.59 9.93 -6.06
N THR A 6 -1.40 9.36 -6.15
CA THR A 6 -0.99 8.48 -7.23
C THR A 6 -0.58 7.13 -6.67
N ARG A 7 -0.38 6.12 -7.51
CA ARG A 7 0.15 4.83 -7.05
C ARG A 7 1.58 5.04 -6.55
N THR A 8 1.85 4.66 -5.31
CA THR A 8 3.21 4.61 -4.74
C THR A 8 4.05 3.52 -5.39
N THR A 9 5.35 3.76 -5.52
CA THR A 9 6.33 2.78 -6.03
C THR A 9 6.47 1.56 -5.10
N GLY A 10 6.03 1.66 -3.85
CA GLY A 10 6.02 0.55 -2.90
C GLY A 10 4.92 -0.51 -3.14
N LEU A 11 4.06 -0.36 -4.15
CA LEU A 11 3.00 -1.31 -4.47
C LEU A 11 3.10 -1.85 -5.91
N THR A 12 3.14 -3.18 -6.07
CA THR A 12 3.08 -3.87 -7.38
C THR A 12 1.80 -3.54 -8.14
N ASP A 13 1.76 -3.51 -9.48
CA ASP A 13 0.56 -3.13 -10.27
C ASP A 13 -0.68 -4.05 -10.15
N LYS A 14 -0.62 -5.09 -9.31
CA LYS A 14 -1.74 -5.99 -9.07
C LYS A 14 -2.92 -5.24 -8.44
N PRO A 15 -4.17 -5.51 -8.89
CA PRO A 15 -5.36 -5.06 -8.20
C PRO A 15 -5.42 -5.64 -6.78
N PHE A 16 -5.98 -4.88 -5.84
CA PHE A 16 -6.28 -5.41 -4.52
C PHE A 16 -7.46 -6.39 -4.57
N HIS A 17 -7.40 -7.44 -3.75
CA HIS A 17 -8.51 -8.39 -3.55
C HIS A 17 -9.52 -7.93 -2.47
N TYR A 18 -9.36 -6.70 -1.97
CA TYR A 18 -10.14 -6.16 -0.87
C TYR A 18 -11.52 -5.66 -1.32
N CYS A 19 -12.51 -5.78 -0.44
CA CYS A 19 -13.86 -5.29 -0.72
C CYS A 19 -13.89 -3.77 -0.95
N PRO A 20 -14.72 -3.27 -1.88
CA PRO A 20 -14.95 -1.84 -2.03
C PRO A 20 -15.41 -1.22 -0.70
N GLY A 21 -14.76 -0.13 -0.27
CA GLY A 21 -15.09 0.57 0.97
C GLY A 21 -14.44 0.02 2.23
N CYS A 22 -13.75 -1.14 2.20
CA CYS A 22 -12.91 -1.53 3.34
C CYS A 22 -11.57 -0.78 3.31
N THR A 23 -10.96 -0.62 4.48
CA THR A 23 -9.77 0.23 4.65
C THR A 23 -8.45 -0.46 4.35
N HIS A 24 -8.44 -1.78 4.09
CA HIS A 24 -7.21 -2.54 3.87
C HIS A 24 -6.37 -2.01 2.70
N GLY A 25 -7.01 -1.73 1.56
CA GLY A 25 -6.29 -1.14 0.42
C GLY A 25 -5.74 0.26 0.70
N ILE A 26 -6.43 1.03 1.55
CA ILE A 26 -5.98 2.37 1.98
C ILE A 26 -4.76 2.22 2.89
N ILE A 27 -4.81 1.33 3.89
CA ILE A 27 -3.71 1.09 4.84
C ILE A 27 -2.45 0.63 4.10
N HIS A 28 -2.56 -0.34 3.18
CA HIS A 28 -1.42 -0.79 2.38
C HIS A 28 -0.79 0.34 1.56
N ARG A 29 -1.60 1.22 0.95
CA ARG A 29 -1.09 2.41 0.25
C ARG A 29 -0.38 3.37 1.19
N LEU A 30 -0.97 3.69 2.33
CA LEU A 30 -0.39 4.64 3.28
C LEU A 30 0.94 4.13 3.85
N ILE A 31 1.02 2.85 4.23
CA ILE A 31 2.27 2.24 4.68
C ILE A 31 3.33 2.33 3.57
N ALA A 32 2.98 2.01 2.33
CA ALA A 32 3.91 2.09 1.21
C ALA A 32 4.34 3.54 0.87
N GLU A 33 3.46 4.54 0.99
CA GLU A 33 3.82 5.96 0.86
C GLU A 33 4.82 6.39 1.93
N VAL A 34 4.56 6.05 3.19
CA VAL A 34 5.48 6.36 4.31
C VAL A 34 6.84 5.66 4.15
N MET A 35 6.86 4.40 3.72
CA MET A 35 8.13 3.69 3.47
C MET A 35 8.98 4.37 2.38
N VAL A 36 8.34 4.90 1.33
CA VAL A 36 9.01 5.66 0.27
C VAL A 36 9.52 7.00 0.81
N GLU A 37 8.69 7.73 1.55
CA GLU A 37 9.07 9.01 2.18
C GLU A 37 10.25 8.86 3.15
N MET A 38 10.28 7.75 3.90
CA MET A 38 11.35 7.43 4.84
C MET A 38 12.59 6.79 4.18
N ASN A 39 12.53 6.50 2.87
CA ASN A 39 13.60 5.80 2.13
C ASN A 39 13.99 4.45 2.76
N ILE A 40 13.00 3.67 3.21
CA ILE A 40 13.19 2.35 3.85
C ILE A 40 12.54 1.20 3.05
N LEU A 41 12.03 1.46 1.85
CA LEU A 41 11.32 0.46 1.05
C LEU A 41 12.17 -0.78 0.78
N ASP A 42 13.45 -0.60 0.43
CA ASP A 42 14.37 -1.69 0.08
C ASP A 42 14.96 -2.44 1.29
N THR A 43 14.73 -1.93 2.50
CA THR A 43 15.28 -2.49 3.74
C THR A 43 14.20 -2.99 4.71
N THR A 44 12.93 -2.96 4.30
CA THR A 44 11.78 -3.37 5.11
C THR A 44 11.28 -4.76 4.71
N ILE A 45 11.01 -5.61 5.69
CA ILE A 45 10.37 -6.92 5.49
C ILE A 45 8.90 -6.83 5.87
N GLY A 46 8.01 -7.06 4.91
CA GLY A 46 6.56 -7.15 5.15
C GLY A 46 6.15 -8.55 5.64
N VAL A 47 5.39 -8.62 6.73
CA VAL A 47 4.82 -9.86 7.26
C VAL A 47 3.29 -9.71 7.30
N SER A 48 2.56 -10.68 6.76
CA SER A 48 1.09 -10.66 6.72
C SER A 48 0.52 -12.02 7.15
N PRO A 49 -0.56 -12.05 7.95
CA PRO A 49 -1.22 -13.30 8.35
C PRO A 49 -2.05 -13.90 7.21
N VAL A 50 -2.58 -15.11 7.42
CA VAL A 50 -3.58 -15.70 6.53
C VAL A 50 -4.93 -15.00 6.75
N GLY A 51 -5.47 -14.39 5.68
CA GLY A 51 -6.76 -13.73 5.70
C GLY A 51 -6.70 -12.34 5.06
N CYS A 52 -7.80 -11.57 5.19
CA CYS A 52 -7.71 -10.13 5.01
C CYS A 52 -6.79 -9.56 6.11
N THR A 53 -5.92 -8.61 5.75
CA THR A 53 -5.07 -7.86 6.70
C THR A 53 -5.93 -7.12 7.70
#